data_AF-A0A315QXB4-F1
#
_entry.id   AF-A0A315QXB4-F1
#
_cell.length_a   1.000
_cell.length_b   1.000
_cell.length_c   1.000
_cell.angle_alpha   90.00
_cell.angle_beta   90.00
_cell.angle_gamma   90.00
#
_symmetry.space_group_name_H-M   'P 1'
#
loop_
_entity.id
_entity.type
_entity.pdbx_description
1 polymer ?
#
loop_
_entity_poly.entity_id
_entity_poly.type
_entity_poly.pdbx_seq_one_letter_code
_entity_poly.pdbx_strand_id
1 'polypeptide(L)'
;MADERLPIKFFAKREVDNMRVEAGGGGDPPKFVLSPEELQIKSRVFVDTFQEFRTKVLKKERDNSLIPFVFKTRIIDDATAKTHRCEVSNLFRTGTDNNVLGLADEDELIIKVDDSREVDKILERLKNTQRYAHAISAIENISDFEPIIAKSESAESVDYKVKLIDFQNYEQNTAIRNYFERSMKQIGHEVIRTNYSPSHVVYNVKGVKLDEFMTLNKNEIFEAIFSIEPMPKYTVALDMEKDEATINILTPKEGKKYAIVGILDNGIADIPHVKP
;
A
#
# COMPACT_ATOMS: atom_id res chain seq x y z
N MET A 1 16.26 44.85 -23.48
CA MET A 1 16.07 44.54 -22.04
C MET A 1 16.13 43.04 -21.88
N ALA A 2 16.86 42.59 -20.87
CA ALA A 2 17.44 41.26 -20.78
C ALA A 2 16.37 40.16 -20.64
N ASP A 3 16.70 39.04 -21.29
CA ASP A 3 15.94 37.80 -21.43
C ASP A 3 15.77 37.13 -20.07
N GLU A 4 14.72 37.50 -19.32
CA GLU A 4 14.40 36.93 -18.00
C GLU A 4 13.82 35.52 -18.19
N ARG A 5 14.72 34.54 -18.37
CA ARG A 5 14.35 33.14 -18.50
C ARG A 5 13.93 32.62 -17.12
N LEU A 6 12.66 32.24 -17.00
CA LEU A 6 12.14 31.47 -15.86
C LEU A 6 13.10 30.32 -15.51
N PRO A 7 13.31 30.00 -14.23
CA PRO A 7 14.27 28.97 -13.83
C PRO A 7 13.76 27.58 -14.23
N ILE A 8 14.08 27.15 -15.45
CA ILE A 8 13.87 25.77 -15.90
C ILE A 8 15.00 24.93 -15.28
N LYS A 9 14.66 24.15 -14.25
CA LYS A 9 15.56 23.13 -13.70
C LYS A 9 15.57 21.92 -14.63
N PHE A 10 16.66 21.75 -15.36
CA PHE A 10 16.94 20.53 -16.11
C PHE A 10 17.50 19.46 -15.16
N PHE A 11 16.86 18.29 -15.14
CA PHE A 11 17.39 17.11 -14.48
C PHE A 11 18.15 16.27 -15.50
N ALA A 12 19.47 16.39 -15.52
CA ALA A 12 20.34 15.47 -16.26
C ALA A 12 20.85 14.38 -15.31
N LYS A 13 21.04 13.17 -15.82
CA LYS A 13 21.74 12.11 -15.09
C LYS A 13 23.19 12.60 -14.89
N ARG A 14 23.66 12.66 -13.64
CA ARG A 14 25.03 13.10 -13.33
C ARG A 14 26.01 12.12 -13.98
N GLU A 15 27.09 12.61 -14.60
CA GLU A 15 28.16 11.74 -15.13
C GLU A 15 28.89 10.98 -14.02
N VAL A 16 29.00 11.60 -12.84
CA VAL A 16 29.60 11.01 -11.64
C VAL A 16 28.67 11.23 -10.46
N ASP A 17 28.33 10.14 -9.78
CA ASP A 17 27.51 10.16 -8.57
C ASP A 17 28.40 10.39 -7.34
N ASN A 18 28.51 11.64 -6.91
CA ASN A 18 29.23 12.01 -5.68
C ASN A 18 28.44 11.66 -4.40
N MET A 19 27.23 11.10 -4.51
CA MET A 19 26.47 10.52 -3.40
C MET A 19 26.50 8.99 -3.44
N ARG A 20 27.54 8.42 -4.05
CA ARG A 20 27.93 7.04 -3.75
C ARG A 20 28.21 7.00 -2.25
N VAL A 21 27.21 6.57 -1.47
CA VAL A 21 27.45 6.02 -0.14
C VAL A 21 28.59 5.05 -0.31
N GLU A 22 29.63 5.17 0.52
CA GLU A 22 30.82 4.30 0.44
C GLU A 22 30.35 2.90 0.12
N ALA A 23 30.88 2.33 -0.96
CA ALA A 23 30.50 0.99 -1.38
C ALA A 23 30.78 0.07 -0.18
N GLY A 24 29.74 -0.29 0.56
CA GLY A 24 29.75 -1.27 1.65
C GLY A 24 29.93 -2.67 1.07
N GLY A 25 31.01 -2.84 0.30
CA GLY A 25 31.44 -4.09 -0.32
C GLY A 25 32.59 -4.72 0.45
N GLY A 26 32.72 -4.44 1.74
CA GLY A 26 33.35 -5.42 2.62
C GLY A 26 32.38 -6.58 2.70
N GLY A 27 32.77 -7.79 2.32
CA GLY A 27 31.92 -8.99 2.37
C GLY A 27 31.47 -9.38 3.78
N ASP A 28 31.67 -8.49 4.76
CA ASP A 28 31.22 -8.63 6.11
C ASP A 28 29.70 -8.39 6.19
N PRO A 29 28.98 -9.18 7.00
CA PRO A 29 27.56 -8.98 7.20
C PRO A 29 27.28 -7.61 7.84
N PRO A 30 26.12 -6.99 7.54
CA PRO A 30 25.72 -5.75 8.20
C PRO A 30 25.75 -5.85 9.73
N LYS A 31 26.03 -4.73 10.42
CA LYS A 31 26.18 -4.69 11.89
C LYS A 31 24.95 -5.17 12.66
N PHE A 32 23.78 -5.09 12.05
CA PHE A 32 22.52 -5.54 12.65
C PHE A 32 22.32 -7.07 12.59
N VAL A 33 23.19 -7.81 11.88
CA VAL A 33 23.09 -9.27 11.81
C VAL A 33 23.41 -9.84 13.18
N LEU A 34 22.45 -10.58 13.73
CA LEU A 34 22.50 -11.11 15.09
C LEU A 34 23.59 -12.19 15.25
N SER A 35 24.06 -12.36 16.48
CA SER A 35 24.91 -13.50 16.83
C SER A 35 24.17 -14.83 16.59
N PRO A 36 24.89 -15.95 16.38
CA PRO A 36 24.26 -17.25 16.16
C PRO A 36 23.26 -17.65 17.27
N GLU A 37 23.52 -17.27 18.52
CA GLU A 37 22.68 -17.59 19.67
C GLU A 37 21.37 -16.78 19.65
N GLU A 38 21.48 -15.46 19.49
CA GLU A 38 20.32 -14.55 19.38
C GLU A 38 19.46 -14.90 18.17
N LEU A 39 20.11 -15.21 17.04
CA LEU A 39 19.44 -15.60 15.81
C LEU A 39 18.63 -16.89 15.97
N GLN A 40 19.14 -17.87 16.72
CA GLN A 40 18.41 -19.10 17.02
C GLN A 40 17.20 -18.84 17.91
N ILE A 41 17.33 -17.96 18.91
CA ILE A 41 16.20 -17.56 19.75
C ILE A 41 15.12 -16.89 18.90
N LYS A 42 15.51 -15.92 18.07
CA LYS A 42 14.59 -15.19 17.18
C LYS A 42 13.92 -16.10 16.14
N SER A 43 14.69 -17.01 15.56
CA SER A 43 14.17 -18.04 14.64
C SER A 43 13.11 -18.92 15.30
N ARG A 44 13.31 -19.36 16.55
CA ARG A 44 12.30 -20.12 17.29
C ARG A 44 11.01 -19.34 17.48
N VAL A 45 11.10 -18.06 17.90
CA VAL A 45 9.93 -17.19 18.04
C VAL A 45 9.15 -17.11 16.72
N PHE A 46 9.82 -16.86 15.60
CA PHE A 46 9.15 -16.79 14.29
C PHE A 46 8.59 -18.13 13.84
N VAL A 47 9.28 -19.24 14.12
CA VAL A 47 8.78 -20.59 13.84
C VAL A 47 7.51 -20.89 14.63
N ASP A 48 7.45 -20.49 15.89
CA ASP A 48 6.27 -20.69 16.73
C ASP A 48 5.09 -19.85 16.22
N THR A 49 5.32 -18.57 15.87
CA THR A 49 4.30 -17.73 15.20
C THR A 49 3.78 -18.35 13.91
N PHE A 50 4.67 -18.91 13.08
CA PHE A 50 4.25 -19.56 11.82
C PHE A 50 3.50 -20.87 12.03
N GLN A 51 3.71 -21.58 13.14
CA GLN A 51 2.88 -22.75 13.49
C GLN A 51 1.45 -22.34 13.81
N GLU A 52 1.23 -21.19 14.44
CA GLU A 52 -0.10 -20.63 14.64
C GLU A 52 -0.75 -20.27 13.29
N PHE A 53 0.01 -19.61 12.40
CA PHE A 53 -0.45 -19.29 11.05
C PHE A 53 -0.80 -20.54 10.24
N ARG A 54 -0.05 -21.64 10.38
CA ARG A 54 -0.36 -22.93 9.75
C ARG A 54 -1.77 -23.38 10.07
N THR A 55 -2.22 -23.19 11.32
CA THR A 55 -3.56 -23.57 11.75
C THR A 55 -4.64 -22.74 11.04
N LYS A 56 -4.39 -21.44 10.84
CA LYS A 56 -5.28 -20.52 10.10
C LYS A 56 -5.33 -20.87 8.61
N VAL A 57 -4.18 -21.13 7.99
CA VAL A 57 -4.08 -21.54 6.58
C VAL A 57 -4.80 -22.87 6.35
N LEU A 58 -4.56 -23.88 7.17
CA LEU A 58 -5.25 -25.17 7.07
C LEU A 58 -6.77 -25.04 7.25
N LYS A 59 -7.23 -24.10 8.08
CA LYS A 59 -8.66 -23.79 8.20
C LYS A 59 -9.21 -23.24 6.89
N LYS A 60 -8.52 -22.25 6.30
CA LYS A 60 -8.90 -21.66 5.01
C LYS A 60 -8.94 -22.67 3.87
N GLU A 61 -7.96 -23.58 3.80
CA GLU A 61 -7.95 -24.66 2.81
C GLU A 61 -9.18 -25.59 2.97
N ARG A 62 -9.50 -26.00 4.21
CA ARG A 62 -10.68 -26.83 4.47
C ARG A 62 -11.98 -26.12 4.09
N ASP A 63 -12.06 -24.83 4.35
CA ASP A 63 -13.24 -24.01 4.08
C ASP A 63 -13.33 -23.58 2.61
N ASN A 64 -12.33 -23.91 1.77
CA ASN A 64 -12.17 -23.43 0.38
C ASN A 64 -12.31 -21.89 0.30
N SER A 65 -11.65 -21.22 1.24
CA SER A 65 -11.60 -19.76 1.39
C SER A 65 -11.16 -19.10 0.09
N LEU A 66 -11.87 -18.04 -0.32
CA LEU A 66 -11.51 -17.26 -1.50
C LEU A 66 -10.28 -16.38 -1.23
N ILE A 67 -10.15 -15.93 0.01
CA ILE A 67 -9.14 -14.96 0.42
C ILE A 67 -7.98 -15.72 1.08
N PRO A 68 -6.76 -15.64 0.52
CA PRO A 68 -5.60 -16.31 1.08
C PRO A 68 -5.25 -15.71 2.45
N PHE A 69 -4.46 -16.43 3.24
CA PHE A 69 -4.02 -15.90 4.52
C PHE A 69 -3.03 -14.75 4.29
N VAL A 70 -3.24 -13.62 4.96
CA VAL A 70 -2.36 -12.45 4.85
C VAL A 70 -1.78 -12.12 6.21
N PHE A 71 -0.47 -11.91 6.25
CA PHE A 71 0.25 -11.48 7.43
C PHE A 71 1.18 -10.31 7.07
N LYS A 72 1.68 -9.63 8.10
CA LYS A 72 2.67 -8.57 7.93
C LYS A 72 3.94 -8.86 8.70
N THR A 73 5.04 -8.28 8.21
CA THR A 73 6.33 -8.31 8.90
C THR A 73 6.94 -6.92 8.89
N ARG A 74 7.43 -6.49 10.05
CA ARG A 74 8.14 -5.22 10.19
C ARG A 74 9.62 -5.44 10.06
N ILE A 75 10.30 -4.52 9.40
CA ILE A 75 11.75 -4.53 9.19
C ILE A 75 12.37 -3.52 10.15
N ILE A 76 13.49 -3.87 10.78
CA ILE A 76 14.23 -2.96 11.65
C ILE A 76 14.68 -1.71 10.89
N ASP A 77 14.77 -0.57 11.57
CA ASP A 77 15.14 0.72 10.98
C ASP A 77 16.45 0.67 10.17
N ASP A 78 17.45 -0.05 10.71
CA ASP A 78 18.78 -0.26 10.11
C ASP A 78 18.75 -1.10 8.80
N ALA A 79 17.63 -1.78 8.52
CA ALA A 79 17.45 -2.67 7.38
C ALA A 79 16.36 -2.18 6.40
N THR A 80 15.96 -0.91 6.47
CA THR A 80 14.95 -0.31 5.58
C THR A 80 15.43 -0.14 4.12
N ALA A 81 16.74 -0.24 3.85
CA ALA A 81 17.24 -0.11 2.48
C ALA A 81 16.70 -1.22 1.54
N LYS A 82 16.53 -0.88 0.25
CA LYS A 82 15.96 -1.78 -0.77
C LYS A 82 16.63 -3.15 -0.85
N THR A 83 17.96 -3.20 -0.66
CA THR A 83 18.74 -4.45 -0.68
C THR A 83 18.33 -5.38 0.46
N HIS A 84 18.21 -4.86 1.69
CA HIS A 84 17.81 -5.66 2.85
C HIS A 84 16.33 -6.07 2.77
N ARG A 85 15.45 -5.18 2.28
CA ARG A 85 14.05 -5.54 1.97
C ARG A 85 13.94 -6.68 0.95
N CYS A 86 14.86 -6.76 -0.02
CA CYS A 86 14.91 -7.86 -0.98
C CYS A 86 15.23 -9.20 -0.29
N GLU A 87 16.15 -9.19 0.68
CA GLU A 87 16.54 -10.37 1.45
C GLU A 87 15.38 -10.88 2.33
N VAL A 88 14.67 -9.96 2.98
CA VAL A 88 13.42 -10.29 3.70
C VAL A 88 12.36 -10.82 2.74
N SER A 89 12.18 -10.20 1.58
CA SER A 89 11.22 -10.69 0.57
C SER A 89 11.56 -12.10 0.08
N ASN A 90 12.85 -12.40 -0.10
CA ASN A 90 13.32 -13.72 -0.53
C ASN A 90 13.06 -14.81 0.50
N LEU A 91 13.01 -14.47 1.80
CA LEU A 91 12.61 -15.41 2.84
C LEU A 91 11.20 -15.95 2.60
N PHE A 92 10.27 -15.08 2.19
CA PHE A 92 8.84 -15.41 2.04
C PHE A 92 8.40 -15.83 0.64
N ARG A 93 9.26 -15.71 -0.38
CA ARG A 93 8.94 -16.10 -1.77
C ARG A 93 8.88 -17.62 -1.98
N THR A 94 7.71 -18.20 -2.14
CA THR A 94 7.49 -19.64 -2.31
C THR A 94 7.04 -20.00 -3.73
N GLY A 95 7.99 -20.30 -4.62
CA GLY A 95 7.69 -20.76 -5.98
C GLY A 95 7.87 -19.67 -7.03
N THR A 96 7.04 -19.68 -8.07
CA THR A 96 7.07 -18.72 -9.18
C THR A 96 6.32 -17.43 -8.87
N ASP A 97 5.33 -17.50 -7.98
CA ASP A 97 4.50 -16.36 -7.61
C ASP A 97 5.15 -15.58 -6.46
N ASN A 98 5.01 -14.26 -6.51
CA ASN A 98 5.56 -13.38 -5.49
C ASN A 98 4.57 -13.28 -4.32
N ASN A 99 4.88 -13.94 -3.19
CA ASN A 99 4.05 -13.88 -1.99
C ASN A 99 4.01 -12.48 -1.35
N VAL A 100 5.00 -11.63 -1.65
CA VAL A 100 5.06 -10.26 -1.13
C VAL A 100 4.16 -9.35 -1.97
N LEU A 101 3.05 -8.91 -1.37
CA LEU A 101 2.03 -8.08 -2.01
C LEU A 101 2.44 -6.61 -2.11
N GLY A 102 3.26 -6.13 -1.17
CA GLY A 102 3.70 -4.75 -1.14
C GLY A 102 4.04 -4.30 0.28
N LEU A 103 3.87 -3.00 0.51
CA LEU A 103 4.11 -2.35 1.79
C LEU A 103 2.77 -1.98 2.45
N ALA A 104 2.64 -2.26 3.75
CA ALA A 104 1.59 -1.68 4.59
C ALA A 104 1.99 -0.26 5.03
N ASP A 105 3.28 -0.09 5.34
CA ASP A 105 3.91 1.16 5.75
C ASP A 105 5.38 1.17 5.28
N GLU A 106 6.16 2.20 5.61
CA GLU A 106 7.56 2.35 5.16
C GLU A 106 8.46 1.15 5.50
N ASP A 107 8.25 0.52 6.65
CA ASP A 107 9.03 -0.61 7.19
C ASP A 107 8.22 -1.91 7.30
N GLU A 108 6.95 -1.93 6.90
CA GLU A 108 6.08 -3.11 7.00
C GLU A 108 5.76 -3.73 5.63
N LEU A 109 6.14 -4.99 5.44
CA LEU A 109 5.78 -5.77 4.25
C LEU A 109 4.50 -6.58 4.48
N ILE A 110 3.65 -6.65 3.45
CA ILE A 110 2.46 -7.51 3.40
C ILE A 110 2.78 -8.76 2.60
N ILE A 111 2.50 -9.92 3.17
CA ILE A 111 2.74 -11.22 2.56
C ILE A 111 1.47 -12.05 2.57
N LYS A 112 1.18 -12.71 1.44
CA LYS A 112 0.14 -13.72 1.33
C LYS A 112 0.70 -15.14 1.39
N VAL A 113 -0.10 -16.05 1.92
CA VAL A 113 0.13 -17.49 1.91
C VAL A 113 -1.13 -18.17 1.40
N ASP A 114 -1.03 -18.82 0.26
CA ASP A 114 -2.16 -19.46 -0.41
C ASP A 114 -2.45 -20.84 0.17
N ASP A 115 -1.42 -21.60 0.55
CA ASP A 115 -1.57 -23.00 0.98
C ASP A 115 -0.55 -23.46 2.04
N SER A 116 -0.82 -24.61 2.63
CA SER A 116 -0.02 -25.22 3.70
C SER A 116 1.39 -25.63 3.24
N ARG A 117 1.61 -25.87 1.94
CA ARG A 117 2.93 -26.18 1.38
C ARG A 117 3.82 -24.95 1.36
N GLU A 118 3.25 -23.77 1.14
CA GLU A 118 3.97 -22.50 1.28
C GLU A 118 4.39 -22.24 2.72
N VAL A 119 3.49 -22.50 3.69
CA VAL A 119 3.82 -22.41 5.13
C VAL A 119 5.01 -23.31 5.46
N ASP A 120 4.98 -24.56 5.03
CA ASP A 120 6.03 -25.52 5.32
C ASP A 120 7.40 -25.09 4.73
N LYS A 121 7.41 -24.52 3.51
CA LYS A 121 8.62 -23.92 2.92
C LYS A 121 9.14 -22.73 3.72
N ILE A 122 8.25 -21.84 4.19
CA ILE A 122 8.66 -20.68 4.99
C ILE A 122 9.24 -21.17 6.34
N LEU A 123 8.61 -22.16 6.97
CA LEU A 123 9.10 -22.79 8.20
C LEU A 123 10.50 -23.40 8.03
N GLU A 124 10.77 -24.10 6.93
CA GLU A 124 12.10 -24.63 6.62
C GLU A 124 13.16 -23.52 6.51
N ARG A 125 12.79 -22.39 5.90
CA ARG A 125 13.69 -21.24 5.75
C ARG A 125 13.94 -20.51 7.05
N LEU A 126 12.91 -20.31 7.86
CA LEU A 126 13.03 -19.71 9.20
C LEU A 126 13.96 -20.54 10.10
N LYS A 127 13.91 -21.88 10.00
CA LYS A 127 14.81 -22.79 10.73
C LYS A 127 16.25 -22.75 10.22
N ASN A 128 16.47 -22.39 8.96
CA ASN A 128 17.79 -22.33 8.35
C ASN A 128 18.47 -20.98 8.63
N THR A 129 18.86 -20.79 9.88
CA THR A 129 19.54 -19.58 10.38
C THR A 129 20.87 -19.33 9.67
N GLN A 130 21.56 -20.36 9.17
CA GLN A 130 22.82 -20.17 8.44
C GLN A 130 22.60 -19.44 7.10
N ARG A 131 21.60 -19.86 6.32
CA ARG A 131 21.31 -19.27 5.01
C ARG A 131 20.54 -17.97 5.10
N TYR A 132 19.62 -17.85 6.06
CA TYR A 132 18.71 -16.71 6.17
C TYR A 132 19.04 -15.79 7.36
N ALA A 133 20.27 -15.85 7.90
CA ALA A 133 20.71 -15.01 9.03
C ALA A 133 20.37 -13.53 8.83
N HIS A 134 20.70 -13.01 7.64
CA HIS A 134 20.50 -11.62 7.29
C HIS A 134 19.00 -11.24 7.27
N ALA A 135 18.16 -12.05 6.62
CA ALA A 135 16.72 -11.80 6.55
C ALA A 135 16.05 -11.91 7.92
N ILE A 136 16.37 -12.94 8.71
CA ILE A 136 15.81 -13.15 10.05
C ILE A 136 16.27 -12.04 11.00
N SER A 137 17.51 -11.57 10.88
CA SER A 137 18.00 -10.45 11.68
C SER A 137 17.28 -9.15 11.34
N ALA A 138 17.03 -8.89 10.05
CA ALA A 138 16.37 -7.70 9.54
C ALA A 138 14.88 -7.59 9.91
N ILE A 139 14.21 -8.70 10.23
CA ILE A 139 12.79 -8.69 10.64
C ILE A 139 12.69 -8.31 12.11
N GLU A 140 11.96 -7.28 12.47
CA GLU A 140 11.65 -6.96 13.86
C GLU A 140 10.60 -7.93 14.43
N ASN A 141 9.44 -8.01 13.78
CA ASN A 141 8.35 -8.89 14.16
C ASN A 141 7.54 -9.40 12.97
N ILE A 142 6.74 -10.43 13.24
CA ILE A 142 5.78 -11.04 12.33
C ILE A 142 4.44 -11.08 13.05
N SER A 143 3.37 -10.62 12.41
CA SER A 143 2.04 -10.58 13.00
C SER A 143 0.97 -10.77 11.94
N ASP A 144 -0.26 -11.06 12.37
CA ASP A 144 -1.40 -11.00 11.47
C ASP A 144 -1.50 -9.62 10.79
N PHE A 145 -2.02 -9.61 9.57
CA PHE A 145 -2.39 -8.38 8.92
C PHE A 145 -3.75 -7.94 9.43
N GLU A 146 -3.86 -6.67 9.84
CA GLU A 146 -5.11 -6.03 10.22
C GLU A 146 -5.33 -4.82 9.31
N PRO A 147 -6.57 -4.57 8.84
CA PRO A 147 -6.86 -3.40 8.04
C PRO A 147 -6.58 -2.11 8.80
N ILE A 148 -6.11 -1.09 8.09
CA ILE A 148 -5.96 0.26 8.65
C ILE A 148 -7.36 0.85 8.84
N ILE A 149 -7.74 1.16 10.08
CA ILE A 149 -9.07 1.70 10.40
C ILE A 149 -8.93 3.09 11.00
N ALA A 150 -9.43 4.10 10.30
CA ALA A 150 -9.56 5.45 10.81
C ALA A 150 -11.02 5.72 11.22
N LYS A 151 -11.20 6.35 12.39
CA LYS A 151 -12.53 6.75 12.89
C LYS A 151 -12.85 8.16 12.43
N SER A 152 -14.13 8.40 12.12
CA SER A 152 -14.65 9.76 11.97
C SER A 152 -14.78 10.45 13.32
N GLU A 153 -14.49 11.74 13.37
CA GLU A 153 -14.76 12.59 14.54
C GLU A 153 -16.25 12.94 14.68
N SER A 154 -17.04 12.73 13.62
CA SER A 154 -18.48 12.98 13.65
C SER A 154 -19.22 11.86 14.40
N ALA A 155 -20.19 12.26 15.24
CA ALA A 155 -21.13 11.35 15.88
C ALA A 155 -22.22 10.82 14.92
N GLU A 156 -22.32 11.40 13.71
CA GLU A 156 -23.27 11.01 12.68
C GLU A 156 -22.71 9.91 11.78
N SER A 157 -23.62 9.23 11.07
CA SER A 157 -23.24 8.32 9.99
C SER A 157 -22.45 9.06 8.92
N VAL A 158 -21.33 8.49 8.49
CA VAL A 158 -20.49 9.06 7.44
C VAL A 158 -20.20 8.05 6.34
N ASP A 159 -19.78 8.57 5.20
CA ASP A 159 -19.28 7.75 4.10
C ASP A 159 -17.87 7.26 4.42
N TYR A 160 -17.62 5.98 4.19
CA TYR A 160 -16.30 5.37 4.36
C TYR A 160 -15.70 4.95 3.02
N LYS A 161 -14.44 5.34 2.83
CA LYS A 161 -13.57 4.87 1.78
C LYS A 161 -12.97 3.53 2.19
N VAL A 162 -13.25 2.49 1.42
CA VAL A 162 -12.72 1.14 1.62
C VAL A 162 -11.79 0.78 0.48
N LYS A 163 -10.58 0.33 0.82
CA LYS A 163 -9.63 -0.26 -0.13
C LYS A 163 -9.47 -1.74 0.18
N LEU A 164 -9.43 -2.56 -0.85
CA LEU A 164 -9.12 -3.98 -0.74
C LEU A 164 -7.63 -4.20 -0.98
N ILE A 165 -7.09 -5.29 -0.43
CA ILE A 165 -5.72 -5.73 -0.68
C ILE A 165 -5.59 -6.08 -2.17
N ASP A 166 -4.52 -5.62 -2.80
CA ASP A 166 -4.14 -6.04 -4.16
C ASP A 166 -3.28 -7.31 -4.06
N PHE A 167 -3.86 -8.45 -4.43
CA PHE A 167 -3.18 -9.75 -4.40
C PHE A 167 -2.25 -9.98 -5.61
N GLN A 168 -2.00 -8.94 -6.43
CA GLN A 168 -1.20 -8.98 -7.66
C GLN A 168 -1.68 -10.02 -8.69
N ASN A 169 -2.94 -10.46 -8.58
CA ASN A 169 -3.56 -11.40 -9.49
C ASN A 169 -4.93 -10.87 -9.92
N TYR A 170 -5.08 -10.61 -11.22
CA TYR A 170 -6.28 -9.98 -11.78
C TYR A 170 -7.56 -10.80 -11.52
N GLU A 171 -7.50 -12.13 -11.67
CA GLU A 171 -8.66 -13.00 -11.47
C GLU A 171 -9.06 -13.08 -10.00
N GLN A 172 -8.07 -13.28 -9.11
CA GLN A 172 -8.28 -13.32 -7.66
C GLN A 172 -8.86 -11.99 -7.15
N ASN A 173 -8.26 -10.85 -7.56
CA ASN A 173 -8.76 -9.53 -7.21
C ASN A 173 -10.18 -9.30 -7.75
N THR A 174 -10.51 -9.81 -8.93
CA THR A 174 -11.86 -9.70 -9.50
C THR A 174 -12.87 -10.51 -8.70
N ALA A 175 -12.54 -11.74 -8.34
CA ALA A 175 -13.40 -12.59 -7.52
C ALA A 175 -13.65 -11.96 -6.14
N ILE A 176 -12.60 -11.44 -5.49
CA ILE A 176 -12.69 -10.78 -4.18
C ILE A 176 -13.53 -9.51 -4.25
N ARG A 177 -13.37 -8.68 -5.29
CA ARG A 177 -14.21 -7.49 -5.53
C ARG A 177 -15.69 -7.84 -5.65
N ASN A 178 -16.02 -8.87 -6.44
CA ASN A 178 -17.40 -9.34 -6.59
C ASN A 178 -17.95 -9.89 -5.27
N TYR A 179 -17.11 -10.58 -4.49
CA TYR A 179 -17.49 -11.08 -3.18
C TYR A 179 -17.75 -9.93 -2.18
N PHE A 180 -16.91 -8.89 -2.20
CA PHE A 180 -17.09 -7.68 -1.40
C PHE A 180 -18.42 -6.99 -1.67
N GLU A 181 -18.71 -6.70 -2.94
CA GLU A 181 -19.94 -6.02 -3.35
C GLU A 181 -21.19 -6.81 -2.95
N ARG A 182 -21.15 -8.14 -3.10
CA ARG A 182 -22.23 -9.04 -2.65
C ARG A 182 -22.42 -9.04 -1.14
N SER A 183 -21.32 -9.15 -0.38
CA SER A 183 -21.35 -9.16 1.09
C SER A 183 -21.91 -7.83 1.64
N MET A 184 -21.50 -6.70 1.06
CA MET A 184 -22.04 -5.39 1.47
C MET A 184 -23.52 -5.24 1.17
N LYS A 185 -23.96 -5.69 0.00
CA LYS A 185 -25.39 -5.69 -0.36
C LYS A 185 -26.22 -6.59 0.57
N GLN A 186 -25.69 -7.72 1.01
CA GLN A 186 -26.37 -8.63 1.95
C GLN A 186 -26.52 -8.02 3.34
N ILE A 187 -25.55 -7.22 3.78
CA ILE A 187 -25.60 -6.49 5.06
C ILE A 187 -26.52 -5.25 4.97
N GLY A 188 -26.85 -4.81 3.74
CA GLY A 188 -27.77 -3.70 3.50
C GLY A 188 -27.07 -2.35 3.33
N HIS A 189 -25.75 -2.34 3.09
CA HIS A 189 -25.01 -1.11 2.80
C HIS A 189 -24.98 -0.82 1.30
N GLU A 190 -25.21 0.44 0.95
CA GLU A 190 -24.98 0.94 -0.40
C GLU A 190 -23.47 1.18 -0.61
N VAL A 191 -22.95 0.67 -1.73
CA VAL A 191 -21.54 0.78 -2.10
C VAL A 191 -21.41 1.35 -3.50
N ILE A 192 -20.64 2.43 -3.64
CA ILE A 192 -20.25 3.01 -4.92
C ILE A 192 -18.82 2.58 -5.23
N ARG A 193 -18.63 1.89 -6.36
CA ARG A 193 -17.31 1.53 -6.86
C ARG A 193 -16.72 2.66 -7.71
N THR A 194 -15.46 2.99 -7.48
CA THR A 194 -14.69 3.94 -8.30
C THR A 194 -13.41 3.26 -8.80
N ASN A 195 -13.25 3.21 -10.13
CA ASN A 195 -12.05 2.67 -10.77
C ASN A 195 -11.12 3.85 -11.14
N TYR A 196 -10.06 4.06 -10.36
CA TYR A 196 -9.03 5.05 -10.71
C TYR A 196 -8.07 4.50 -11.78
N SER A 197 -7.79 3.20 -11.72
CA SER A 197 -7.06 2.44 -12.74
C SER A 197 -7.52 0.96 -12.72
N PRO A 198 -7.09 0.11 -13.66
CA PRO A 198 -7.42 -1.31 -13.63
C PRO A 198 -7.00 -2.03 -12.33
N SER A 199 -5.89 -1.60 -11.71
CA SER A 199 -5.36 -2.13 -10.45
C SER A 199 -5.74 -1.30 -9.22
N HIS A 200 -6.30 -0.09 -9.39
CA HIS A 200 -6.66 0.78 -8.27
C HIS A 200 -8.17 1.02 -8.24
N VAL A 201 -8.86 0.21 -7.45
CA VAL A 201 -10.29 0.32 -7.20
C VAL A 201 -10.52 0.73 -5.75
N VAL A 202 -11.39 1.71 -5.56
CA VAL A 202 -11.80 2.21 -4.25
C VAL A 202 -13.31 2.13 -4.15
N TYR A 203 -13.80 1.79 -2.96
CA TYR A 203 -15.21 1.69 -2.66
C TYR A 203 -15.61 2.82 -1.71
N ASN A 204 -16.75 3.46 -1.97
CA ASN A 204 -17.40 4.37 -1.05
C ASN A 204 -18.64 3.67 -0.48
N VAL A 205 -18.59 3.33 0.81
CA VAL A 205 -19.70 2.74 1.56
C VAL A 205 -20.49 3.86 2.22
N LYS A 206 -21.77 3.98 1.89
CA LYS A 206 -22.59 5.15 2.24
C LYS A 206 -23.20 5.08 3.63
N GLY A 207 -23.13 6.21 4.33
CA GLY A 207 -23.96 6.50 5.50
C GLY A 207 -23.85 5.46 6.63
N VAL A 208 -22.63 5.06 6.99
CA VAL A 208 -22.42 3.99 7.97
C VAL A 208 -21.88 4.51 9.30
N LYS A 209 -22.35 3.93 10.41
CA LYS A 209 -21.67 4.05 11.72
C LYS A 209 -20.56 3.02 11.79
N LEU A 210 -19.35 3.42 12.20
CA LEU A 210 -18.21 2.50 12.17
C LEU A 210 -18.47 1.22 12.96
N ASP A 211 -19.07 1.30 14.15
CA ASP A 211 -19.33 0.10 14.97
C ASP A 211 -20.26 -0.91 14.27
N GLU A 212 -21.23 -0.42 13.49
CA GLU A 212 -22.09 -1.26 12.65
C GLU A 212 -21.30 -1.84 11.49
N PHE A 213 -20.49 -1.02 10.81
CA PHE A 213 -19.62 -1.48 9.73
C PHE A 213 -18.65 -2.57 10.18
N MET A 214 -18.12 -2.44 11.39
CA MET A 214 -17.16 -3.36 11.98
C MET A 214 -17.76 -4.72 12.32
N THR A 215 -19.09 -4.88 12.30
CA THR A 215 -19.72 -6.22 12.38
C THR A 215 -19.30 -7.13 11.22
N LEU A 216 -18.81 -6.54 10.12
CA LEU A 216 -18.20 -7.26 9.00
C LEU A 216 -16.99 -8.10 9.41
N ASN A 217 -16.33 -7.81 10.54
CA ASN A 217 -15.17 -8.57 11.01
C ASN A 217 -15.43 -10.08 11.24
N LYS A 218 -16.70 -10.49 11.29
CA LYS A 218 -17.10 -11.90 11.35
C LYS A 218 -17.15 -12.59 9.98
N ASN A 219 -17.14 -11.82 8.91
CA ASN A 219 -17.18 -12.29 7.53
C ASN A 219 -15.74 -12.35 6.98
N GLU A 220 -15.42 -13.43 6.27
CA GLU A 220 -14.11 -13.65 5.64
C GLU A 220 -13.67 -12.45 4.78
N ILE A 221 -14.63 -11.73 4.18
CA ILE A 221 -14.31 -10.55 3.36
C ILE A 221 -13.55 -9.46 4.10
N PHE A 222 -13.68 -9.37 5.43
CA PHE A 222 -12.94 -8.41 6.23
C PHE A 222 -11.43 -8.62 6.13
N GLU A 223 -10.99 -9.86 5.93
CA GLU A 223 -9.58 -10.23 5.78
C GLU A 223 -8.99 -9.76 4.43
N ALA A 224 -9.83 -9.38 3.46
CA ALA A 224 -9.40 -8.78 2.19
C ALA A 224 -9.37 -7.25 2.21
N ILE A 225 -9.78 -6.61 3.31
CA ILE A 225 -9.78 -5.15 3.41
C ILE A 225 -8.36 -4.68 3.76
N PHE A 226 -7.85 -3.72 3.00
CA PHE A 226 -6.58 -3.05 3.28
C PHE A 226 -6.78 -1.86 4.22
N SER A 227 -7.81 -1.03 3.95
CA SER A 227 -8.09 0.15 4.78
C SER A 227 -9.57 0.55 4.77
N ILE A 228 -10.01 1.14 5.87
CA ILE A 228 -11.33 1.74 6.09
C ILE A 228 -11.10 3.13 6.67
N GLU A 229 -11.40 4.17 5.91
CA GLU A 229 -11.14 5.55 6.29
C GLU A 229 -12.36 6.43 5.99
N PRO A 230 -12.66 7.48 6.78
CA PRO A 230 -13.70 8.43 6.41
C PRO A 230 -13.41 9.04 5.04
N MET A 231 -14.45 9.19 4.21
CA MET A 231 -14.29 9.82 2.91
C MET A 231 -13.84 11.28 3.10
N PRO A 232 -12.72 11.71 2.49
CA PRO A 232 -12.22 13.06 2.68
C PRO A 232 -13.22 14.07 2.13
N LYS A 233 -13.46 15.15 2.88
CA LYS A 233 -14.25 16.30 2.47
C LYS A 233 -13.33 17.49 2.32
N TYR A 234 -13.32 18.10 1.14
CA TYR A 234 -12.57 19.32 0.88
C TYR A 234 -13.55 20.47 0.73
N THR A 235 -13.28 21.57 1.43
CA THR A 235 -14.01 22.83 1.27
C THR A 235 -13.02 23.86 0.75
N VAL A 236 -13.31 24.45 -0.40
CA VAL A 236 -12.51 25.55 -0.94
C VAL A 236 -12.97 26.83 -0.24
N ALA A 237 -12.08 27.46 0.52
CA ALA A 237 -12.25 28.81 1.01
C ALA A 237 -11.57 29.76 0.01
N LEU A 238 -12.37 30.56 -0.71
CA LEU A 238 -11.87 31.58 -1.62
C LEU A 238 -11.74 32.90 -0.85
N ASP A 239 -10.53 33.19 -0.38
CA ASP A 239 -10.15 34.54 0.08
C ASP A 239 -9.69 35.34 -1.15
N MET A 240 -10.65 35.85 -1.94
CA MET A 240 -10.36 36.71 -3.07
C MET A 240 -10.39 38.18 -2.65
N GLU A 241 -9.25 38.87 -2.73
CA GLU A 241 -9.24 40.33 -2.82
C GLU A 241 -9.66 40.76 -4.24
N LYS A 242 -10.49 41.81 -4.32
CA LYS A 242 -10.85 42.40 -5.61
C LYS A 242 -9.64 43.13 -6.18
N ASP A 243 -9.00 42.53 -7.17
CA ASP A 243 -8.00 43.20 -8.00
C ASP A 243 -8.70 43.90 -9.17
N GLU A 244 -8.52 45.22 -9.30
CA GLU A 244 -9.05 46.02 -10.41
C GLU A 244 -8.18 45.93 -11.68
N ALA A 245 -7.10 45.14 -11.66
CA ALA A 245 -6.22 44.96 -12.79
C ALA A 245 -6.96 44.41 -14.03
N THR A 246 -6.87 45.15 -15.13
CA THR A 246 -7.43 44.74 -16.41
C THR A 246 -6.50 43.72 -17.07
N ILE A 247 -6.91 42.45 -17.12
CA ILE A 247 -6.14 41.39 -17.77
C ILE A 247 -6.50 41.34 -19.27
N ASN A 248 -5.49 41.47 -20.13
CA ASN A 248 -5.65 41.38 -21.58
C ASN A 248 -5.91 39.93 -22.02
N ILE A 249 -6.76 39.75 -23.03
CA ILE A 249 -7.01 38.45 -23.67
C ILE A 249 -5.81 38.09 -24.55
N LEU A 250 -5.24 36.90 -24.34
CA LEU A 250 -4.10 36.38 -25.11
C LEU A 250 -4.57 35.25 -26.03
N THR A 251 -4.11 35.27 -27.28
CA THR A 251 -4.36 34.18 -28.24
C THR A 251 -3.12 33.27 -28.38
N PRO A 252 -3.31 31.95 -28.57
CA PRO A 252 -2.20 31.03 -28.81
C PRO A 252 -1.43 31.40 -30.08
N LYS A 253 -0.10 31.40 -29.99
CA LYS A 253 0.78 31.61 -31.16
C LYS A 253 1.05 30.28 -31.85
N GLU A 254 0.91 30.27 -33.17
CA GLU A 254 1.22 29.11 -34.00
C GLU A 254 2.66 28.62 -33.78
N GLY A 255 2.84 27.30 -33.74
CA GLY A 255 4.14 26.66 -33.51
C GLY A 255 4.67 26.74 -32.07
N LYS A 256 3.98 27.42 -31.14
CA LYS A 256 4.40 27.50 -29.74
C LYS A 256 3.70 26.43 -28.89
N LYS A 257 4.49 25.68 -28.12
CA LYS A 257 3.97 24.75 -27.10
C LYS A 257 3.64 25.51 -25.82
N TYR A 258 2.42 25.32 -25.32
CA TYR A 258 1.96 25.86 -24.05
C TYR A 258 1.85 24.72 -23.02
N ALA A 259 2.06 25.05 -21.74
CA ALA A 259 1.84 24.09 -20.67
C ALA A 259 0.34 23.83 -20.49
N ILE A 260 -0.02 22.59 -20.20
CA ILE A 260 -1.39 22.22 -19.84
C ILE A 260 -1.53 22.40 -18.33
N VAL A 261 -2.48 23.23 -17.91
CA VAL A 261 -2.84 23.43 -16.51
C VAL A 261 -4.19 22.78 -16.26
N GLY A 262 -4.23 21.77 -15.39
CA GLY A 262 -5.48 21.18 -14.91
C GLY A 262 -5.96 21.92 -13.67
N ILE A 263 -7.25 22.24 -13.63
CA ILE A 263 -7.89 22.93 -12.51
C ILE A 263 -8.92 21.99 -11.90
N LEU A 264 -8.86 21.80 -10.58
CA LEU A 264 -9.86 21.07 -9.80
C LEU A 264 -10.67 22.10 -8.99
N ASP A 265 -11.80 22.50 -9.53
CA ASP A 265 -12.70 23.49 -8.93
C ASP A 265 -14.16 23.13 -9.24
N ASN A 266 -15.11 23.88 -8.69
CA ASN A 266 -16.54 23.74 -8.96
C ASN A 266 -16.94 24.09 -10.41
N GLY A 267 -16.04 24.70 -11.17
CA GLY A 267 -16.21 25.03 -12.58
C GLY A 267 -15.41 26.28 -12.96
N ILE A 268 -15.31 26.53 -14.26
CA ILE A 268 -14.71 27.76 -14.79
C ILE A 268 -15.80 28.47 -15.60
N ALA A 269 -16.05 29.75 -15.31
CA ALA A 269 -17.00 30.54 -16.07
C ALA A 269 -16.54 30.69 -17.53
N ASP A 270 -17.49 30.69 -18.48
CA ASP A 270 -17.19 30.93 -19.89
C ASP A 270 -16.84 32.40 -20.12
N ILE A 271 -15.58 32.75 -19.87
CA ILE A 271 -15.04 34.10 -20.06
C ILE A 271 -14.08 34.12 -21.26
N PRO A 272 -13.96 35.26 -21.97
CA PRO A 272 -13.08 35.36 -23.14
C PRO A 272 -11.62 34.95 -22.88
N HIS A 273 -11.13 35.11 -21.66
CA HIS A 273 -9.76 34.82 -21.25
C HIS A 273 -9.39 33.33 -21.23
N VAL A 274 -10.38 32.44 -21.17
CA VAL A 274 -10.18 30.98 -21.13
C VAL A 274 -10.68 30.28 -22.41
N LYS A 275 -11.07 31.06 -23.43
CA LYS A 275 -11.44 30.52 -24.74
C LYS A 275 -10.17 30.07 -25.50
N PRO A 276 -10.26 28.97 -26.28
CA PRO A 276 -9.12 28.44 -27.03
C PRO A 276 -8.59 29.42 -28.07
#